data_AF-A0A961MRI4-F1
#
_entry.id   AF-A0A961MRI4-F1
#
_cell.length_a   1.000
_cell.length_b   1.000
_cell.length_c   1.000
_cell.angle_alpha   90.00
_cell.angle_beta   90.00
_cell.angle_gamma   90.00
#
_symmetry.space_group_name_H-M   'P 1'
#
loop_
_entity.id
_entity.type
_entity.pdbx_description
1 polymer ?
#
loop_
_entity_poly.entity_id
_entity_poly.type
_entity_poly.pdbx_seq_one_letter_code
_entity_poly.pdbx_strand_id
1 'polypeptide(L)'
;GLTMAAGLARDGYQAIDALLMALYLPIVTWTAFAAATAVLGSFWSGGDPRPSGAPRRGWVPQGRTAILIPARNEDVEALRDRIRALRADLGARALRRKVDIFVLSDSDNPLIIDREERMAEALAGDLRSGVATYYRRRRENSGRKPGNIAEWLRRWGGAYQYMLTFDADSRMSASRIAELIRRMEKRPDLGLIQSGVRLTGARTRFGRVQQAATGLYGPAFTAGIAG
;
A
#
# COMPACT_ATOMS: atom_id res chain seq x y z
N GLY A 1 39.50 20.09 -15.41
CA GLY A 1 38.81 21.37 -15.19
C GLY A 1 38.84 22.26 -16.42
N LEU A 2 40.03 22.63 -16.91
CA LEU A 2 40.19 23.60 -18.02
C LEU A 2 40.10 23.03 -19.45
N THR A 3 40.01 21.72 -19.65
CA THR A 3 40.06 21.11 -20.99
C THR A 3 38.71 21.01 -21.71
N MET A 4 37.58 21.02 -21.01
CA MET A 4 36.25 21.05 -21.66
C MET A 4 35.83 22.45 -22.14
N ALA A 5 36.23 23.50 -21.41
CA ALA A 5 35.91 24.89 -21.80
C ALA A 5 36.73 25.36 -23.03
N ALA A 6 37.93 24.81 -23.24
CA ALA A 6 38.78 25.17 -24.37
C ALA A 6 38.39 24.49 -25.70
N GLY A 7 37.64 23.38 -25.65
CA GLY A 7 37.13 22.69 -26.85
C GLY A 7 35.94 23.40 -27.51
N LEU A 8 35.11 24.06 -26.72
CA LEU A 8 33.92 24.80 -27.18
C LEU A 8 34.24 26.15 -27.85
N ALA A 9 35.49 26.61 -27.79
CA ALA A 9 35.89 27.94 -28.28
C ALA A 9 36.56 27.92 -29.67
N ARG A 10 36.80 26.75 -30.28
CA ARG A 10 37.48 26.64 -31.59
C ARG A 10 36.55 26.40 -32.78
N ASP A 11 35.38 25.83 -32.56
CA ASP A 11 34.32 25.72 -33.56
C ASP A 11 33.13 26.51 -33.05
N GLY A 12 32.81 27.64 -33.69
CA GLY A 12 31.74 28.54 -33.24
C GLY A 12 30.41 27.81 -33.03
N TYR A 13 29.62 28.27 -32.04
CA TYR A 13 28.32 27.70 -31.63
C TYR A 13 27.60 26.99 -32.77
N GLN A 14 27.65 25.66 -32.78
CA GLN A 14 27.00 24.87 -33.81
C GLN A 14 25.52 24.69 -33.45
N ALA A 15 24.66 24.50 -34.46
CA ALA A 15 23.23 24.27 -34.24
C ALA A 15 22.95 23.08 -33.29
N ILE A 16 23.88 22.12 -33.23
CA ILE A 16 23.85 20.99 -32.29
C ILE A 16 24.05 21.43 -30.84
N ASP A 17 24.91 22.42 -30.56
CA ASP A 17 25.13 22.93 -29.20
C ASP A 17 23.88 23.65 -28.68
N ALA A 18 23.23 24.43 -29.56
CA ALA A 18 21.96 25.09 -29.24
C ALA A 18 20.85 24.07 -28.96
N LEU A 19 20.77 22.99 -29.75
CA LEU A 19 19.82 21.89 -29.55
C LEU A 19 20.08 21.15 -28.23
N LEU A 20 21.35 20.80 -27.95
CA LEU A 20 21.75 20.15 -26.71
C LEU A 20 21.44 21.02 -25.49
N MET A 21 21.70 22.33 -25.57
CA MET A 21 21.35 23.28 -24.51
C MET A 21 19.83 23.34 -24.30
N ALA A 22 19.05 23.40 -25.39
CA ALA A 22 17.59 23.43 -25.34
C ALA A 22 16.97 22.16 -24.74
N LEU A 23 17.61 21.00 -24.92
CA LEU A 23 17.20 19.73 -24.29
C LEU A 23 17.68 19.61 -22.84
N TYR A 24 18.89 20.09 -22.55
CA TYR A 24 19.50 19.98 -21.22
C TYR A 24 18.85 20.91 -20.19
N LEU A 25 18.48 22.13 -20.59
CA LEU A 25 17.90 23.13 -19.69
C LEU A 25 16.61 22.63 -19.02
N PRO A 26 15.58 22.12 -19.73
CA PRO A 26 14.38 21.57 -19.10
C PRO A 26 14.68 20.43 -18.13
N ILE A 27 15.61 19.54 -18.48
CA ILE A 27 15.99 18.38 -17.67
C ILE A 27 16.65 18.84 -16.38
N VAL A 28 17.66 19.72 -16.46
CA VAL A 28 18.40 20.19 -15.28
C VAL A 28 17.51 21.06 -14.40
N THR A 29 16.65 21.90 -14.99
CA THR A 29 15.70 22.75 -14.25
C THR A 29 14.69 21.91 -13.48
N TRP A 30 14.09 20.89 -14.10
CA TRP A 30 13.15 20.00 -13.40
C TRP A 30 13.84 19.23 -12.26
N THR A 31 15.07 18.75 -12.49
CA THR A 31 15.84 18.02 -11.47
C THR A 31 16.25 18.92 -10.30
N ALA A 32 16.69 20.16 -10.58
CA ALA A 32 17.04 21.15 -9.58
C ALA A 32 15.81 21.61 -8.78
N PHE A 33 14.66 21.77 -9.46
CA PHE A 33 13.39 22.09 -8.81
C PHE A 33 12.97 20.97 -7.84
N ALA A 34 13.06 19.71 -8.25
CA ALA A 34 12.79 18.56 -7.39
C ALA A 34 13.77 18.45 -6.21
N ALA A 35 15.05 18.78 -6.42
CA ALA A 35 16.04 18.81 -5.34
C ALA A 35 15.76 19.95 -4.35
N ALA A 36 15.42 21.13 -4.84
CA ALA A 36 15.08 22.29 -4.03
C ALA A 36 13.82 22.04 -3.18
N THR A 37 12.76 21.44 -3.76
CA THR A 37 11.55 21.08 -3.01
C THR A 37 11.81 20.00 -1.96
N ALA A 38 12.68 19.02 -2.23
CA ALA A 38 13.09 18.03 -1.22
C ALA A 38 13.87 18.65 -0.05
N VAL A 39 14.78 19.58 -0.33
CA VAL A 39 15.55 20.31 0.69
C VAL A 39 14.61 21.20 1.51
N LEU A 40 13.78 22.01 0.86
CA LEU A 40 12.82 22.89 1.53
C LEU A 40 11.83 22.09 2.38
N GLY A 41 11.27 20.99 1.84
CA GLY A 41 10.37 20.10 2.57
C GLY A 41 11.02 19.48 3.81
N SER A 42 12.32 19.22 3.79
CA SER A 42 13.06 18.70 4.95
C SER A 42 13.19 19.71 6.09
N PHE A 43 13.23 21.01 5.78
CA PHE A 43 13.34 22.09 6.77
C PHE A 43 11.98 22.70 7.18
N TRP A 44 10.97 22.63 6.30
CA TRP A 44 9.66 23.29 6.48
C TRP A 44 8.52 22.33 6.85
N SER A 45 8.79 21.03 7.03
CA SER A 45 7.85 20.08 7.62
C SER A 45 7.67 20.34 9.13
N GLY A 46 7.05 21.48 9.47
CA GLY A 46 6.70 21.91 10.83
C GLY A 46 5.42 21.25 11.37
N GLY A 47 4.79 20.37 10.61
CA GLY A 47 3.69 19.51 11.06
C GLY A 47 4.20 18.10 11.33
N ASP A 48 3.98 17.60 12.55
CA ASP A 48 4.51 16.34 13.08
C ASP A 48 4.58 15.20 12.03
N PRO A 49 5.76 14.91 11.45
CA PRO A 49 5.93 13.84 10.46
C PRO A 49 5.95 12.46 11.14
N ARG A 50 5.83 12.41 12.47
CA ARG A 50 5.72 11.14 13.18
C ARG A 50 4.41 10.50 12.75
N PRO A 51 4.42 9.25 12.28
CA PRO A 51 3.21 8.48 12.33
C PRO A 51 2.83 8.44 13.80
N SER A 52 1.78 9.19 14.16
CA SER A 52 1.19 9.14 15.49
C SER A 52 1.19 7.67 15.91
N GLY A 53 1.90 7.36 17.00
CA GLY A 53 2.28 5.99 17.29
C GLY A 53 1.05 5.08 17.29
N ALA A 54 1.23 3.83 16.86
CA ALA A 54 0.13 2.87 16.88
C ALA A 54 -0.57 2.91 18.24
N PRO A 55 -1.92 2.89 18.27
CA PRO A 55 -2.65 3.00 19.53
C PRO A 55 -2.19 1.94 20.54
N ARG A 56 -2.33 2.27 21.84
CA ARG A 56 -1.99 1.36 22.95
C ARG A 56 -2.64 -0.01 22.72
N ARG A 57 -1.99 -1.08 23.17
CA ARG A 57 -2.39 -2.48 22.85
C ARG A 57 -3.84 -2.85 23.22
N GLY A 58 -4.45 -2.13 24.17
CA GLY A 58 -5.85 -2.30 24.59
C GLY A 58 -6.87 -1.37 23.93
N TRP A 59 -6.45 -0.53 22.98
CA TRP A 59 -7.38 0.34 22.25
C TRP A 59 -8.30 -0.47 21.34
N VAL A 60 -9.59 -0.11 21.35
CA VAL A 60 -10.65 -0.78 20.59
C VAL A 60 -11.26 0.23 19.61
N PRO A 61 -11.38 -0.11 18.32
CA PRO A 61 -12.14 0.68 17.36
C PRO A 61 -13.60 0.85 17.76
N GLN A 62 -14.13 2.05 17.56
CA GLN A 62 -15.56 2.32 17.65
C GLN A 62 -16.28 1.62 16.50
N GLY A 63 -15.81 1.85 15.27
CA GLY A 63 -16.36 1.31 14.03
C GLY A 63 -15.91 -0.12 13.70
N ARG A 64 -16.74 -0.86 12.96
CA ARG A 64 -16.31 -2.12 12.33
C ARG A 64 -15.52 -1.85 11.06
N THR A 65 -14.45 -2.60 10.84
CA THR A 65 -13.59 -2.49 9.66
C THR A 65 -13.58 -3.80 8.87
N ALA A 66 -13.82 -3.73 7.57
CA ALA A 66 -13.64 -4.87 6.66
C ALA A 66 -12.28 -4.80 5.99
N ILE A 67 -11.51 -5.88 6.07
CA ILE A 67 -10.30 -6.09 5.25
C ILE A 67 -10.71 -6.89 4.02
N LEU A 68 -10.57 -6.30 2.83
CA LEU A 68 -10.88 -6.95 1.57
C LEU A 68 -9.58 -7.43 0.91
N ILE A 69 -9.53 -8.71 0.56
CA ILE A 69 -8.41 -9.32 -0.15
C ILE A 69 -8.92 -9.87 -1.48
N PRO A 70 -8.90 -9.08 -2.56
CA PRO A 70 -9.18 -9.58 -3.89
C PRO A 70 -8.12 -10.59 -4.31
N ALA A 71 -8.54 -11.76 -4.77
CA ALA A 71 -7.68 -12.84 -5.22
C ALA A 71 -8.09 -13.30 -6.61
N ARG A 72 -7.12 -13.64 -7.45
CA ARG A 72 -7.37 -14.29 -8.74
C ARG A 72 -6.22 -15.21 -9.11
N ASN A 73 -6.48 -16.50 -9.13
CA ASN A 73 -5.52 -17.55 -9.47
C ASN A 73 -4.21 -17.44 -8.67
N GLU A 74 -4.34 -17.11 -7.38
CA GLU A 74 -3.21 -16.91 -6.47
C GLU A 74 -2.63 -18.23 -5.96
N ASP A 75 -1.42 -18.17 -5.39
CA ASP A 75 -0.89 -19.23 -4.54
C ASP A 75 -1.72 -19.31 -3.25
N VAL A 76 -2.60 -20.32 -3.19
CA VAL A 76 -3.59 -20.50 -2.11
C VAL A 76 -2.92 -20.79 -0.78
N GLU A 77 -1.83 -21.57 -0.79
CA GLU A 77 -1.07 -21.89 0.41
C GLU A 77 -0.42 -20.63 0.99
N ALA A 78 0.21 -19.82 0.15
CA ALA A 78 0.82 -18.57 0.57
C ALA A 78 -0.23 -17.55 1.06
N LEU A 79 -1.39 -17.48 0.39
CA LEU A 79 -2.52 -16.63 0.80
C LEU A 79 -3.06 -17.06 2.17
N ARG A 80 -3.27 -18.35 2.38
CA ARG A 80 -3.74 -18.93 3.65
C ARG A 80 -2.79 -18.59 4.79
N ASP A 81 -1.49 -18.74 4.59
CA ASP A 81 -0.50 -18.48 5.63
C ASP A 81 -0.42 -16.99 5.98
N ARG A 82 -0.57 -16.10 4.98
CA ARG A 82 -0.72 -14.66 5.19
C ARG A 82 -1.96 -14.32 6.00
N ILE A 83 -3.11 -14.91 5.67
CA ILE A 83 -4.36 -14.69 6.40
C ILE A 83 -4.23 -15.19 7.85
N ARG A 84 -3.65 -16.38 8.07
CA ARG A 84 -3.42 -16.90 9.43
C ARG A 84 -2.53 -15.99 10.26
N ALA A 85 -1.42 -15.51 9.68
CA ALA A 85 -0.54 -14.57 10.36
C ALA A 85 -1.26 -13.27 10.72
N LEU A 86 -2.05 -12.73 9.79
CA LEU A 86 -2.85 -11.53 10.02
C LEU A 86 -3.91 -11.74 11.12
N ARG A 87 -4.64 -12.86 11.08
CA ARG A 87 -5.63 -13.22 12.11
C ARG A 87 -4.99 -13.35 13.50
N ALA A 88 -3.81 -13.97 13.59
CA ALA A 88 -3.08 -14.10 14.84
C ALA A 88 -2.66 -12.72 15.40
N ASP A 89 -2.12 -11.83 14.57
CA ASP A 89 -1.70 -10.49 15.00
C ASP A 89 -2.91 -9.61 15.39
N LEU A 90 -4.02 -9.69 14.64
CA LEU A 90 -5.29 -9.03 14.98
C LEU A 90 -5.88 -9.57 16.29
N GLY A 91 -5.87 -10.88 16.49
CA GLY A 91 -6.39 -11.56 17.68
C GLY A 91 -5.57 -11.28 18.94
N ALA A 92 -4.27 -11.05 18.80
CA ALA A 92 -3.36 -10.65 19.89
C ALA A 92 -3.57 -9.19 20.36
N ARG A 93 -4.48 -8.45 19.72
CA ARG A 93 -4.87 -7.07 20.04
C ARG A 93 -6.37 -6.97 20.28
N ALA A 94 -6.82 -5.83 20.80
CA ALA A 94 -8.25 -5.56 21.01
C ALA A 94 -9.00 -5.20 19.70
N LEU A 95 -8.53 -5.74 18.57
CA LEU A 95 -9.14 -5.62 17.23
C LEU A 95 -10.05 -6.81 16.89
N ARG A 96 -9.93 -7.92 17.64
CA ARG A 96 -10.83 -9.08 17.51
C ARG A 96 -12.30 -8.62 17.54
N ARG A 97 -13.16 -9.24 16.74
CA ARG A 97 -14.60 -8.89 16.58
C ARG A 97 -14.92 -7.50 16.03
N LYS A 98 -13.94 -6.59 15.89
CA LYS A 98 -14.11 -5.28 15.24
C LYS A 98 -13.59 -5.27 13.80
N VAL A 99 -12.67 -6.16 13.49
CA VAL A 99 -12.09 -6.34 12.17
C VAL A 99 -12.42 -7.71 11.64
N ASP A 100 -12.98 -7.77 10.43
CA ASP A 100 -13.26 -9.01 9.71
C ASP A 100 -12.53 -9.03 8.37
N ILE A 101 -12.20 -10.23 7.89
CA ILE A 101 -11.46 -10.44 6.65
C ILE A 101 -12.39 -11.03 5.61
N PHE A 102 -12.34 -10.52 4.38
CA PHE A 102 -13.08 -10.99 3.23
C PHE A 102 -12.12 -11.33 2.09
N VAL A 103 -12.05 -12.61 1.72
CA VAL A 103 -11.37 -13.06 0.51
C VAL A 103 -12.36 -12.99 -0.64
N LEU A 104 -12.08 -12.14 -1.62
CA LEU A 104 -12.93 -11.88 -2.78
C LEU A 104 -12.29 -12.50 -4.02
N SER A 105 -12.69 -13.73 -4.35
CA SER A 105 -12.12 -14.49 -5.45
C SER A 105 -12.81 -14.18 -6.79
N ASP A 106 -12.00 -13.87 -7.80
CA ASP A 106 -12.34 -13.88 -9.23
C ASP A 106 -11.58 -15.02 -9.95
N SER A 107 -11.14 -16.05 -9.21
CA SER A 107 -10.42 -17.21 -9.78
C SER A 107 -11.32 -18.01 -10.74
N ASP A 108 -10.73 -18.45 -11.85
CA ASP A 108 -11.39 -19.19 -12.94
C ASP A 108 -10.84 -20.61 -13.12
N ASN A 109 -9.66 -20.92 -12.55
CA ASN A 109 -9.06 -22.25 -12.59
C ASN A 109 -9.74 -23.20 -11.57
N PRO A 110 -10.38 -24.30 -12.02
CA PRO A 110 -11.07 -25.24 -11.13
C PRO A 110 -10.19 -25.82 -10.01
N LEU A 111 -8.91 -26.07 -10.28
CA LEU A 111 -7.97 -26.60 -9.27
C LEU A 111 -7.64 -25.56 -8.20
N ILE A 112 -7.57 -24.28 -8.57
CA ILE A 112 -7.33 -23.20 -7.61
C ILE A 112 -8.59 -22.95 -6.79
N ILE A 113 -9.76 -22.94 -7.44
CA ILE A 113 -11.06 -22.75 -6.79
C ILE A 113 -11.29 -23.79 -5.69
N ASP A 114 -11.08 -25.07 -5.99
CA ASP A 114 -11.21 -26.16 -5.02
C ASP A 114 -10.25 -25.98 -3.82
N ARG A 115 -9.02 -25.52 -4.06
CA ARG A 115 -8.07 -25.19 -2.97
C ARG A 115 -8.52 -23.98 -2.16
N GLU A 116 -9.04 -22.93 -2.80
CA GLU A 116 -9.56 -21.74 -2.12
C GLU A 116 -10.76 -22.09 -1.22
N GLU A 117 -11.65 -22.96 -1.68
CA GLU A 117 -12.80 -23.45 -0.91
C GLU A 117 -12.35 -24.23 0.33
N ARG A 118 -11.39 -25.16 0.19
CA ARG A 118 -10.79 -25.86 1.34
C ARG A 118 -10.05 -24.93 2.30
N MET A 119 -9.36 -23.92 1.76
CA MET A 119 -8.73 -22.89 2.58
C MET A 119 -9.79 -22.15 3.41
N ALA A 120 -10.91 -21.76 2.79
CA ALA A 120 -11.99 -21.06 3.45
C ALA A 120 -12.60 -21.89 4.59
N GLU A 121 -12.87 -23.17 4.35
CA GLU A 121 -13.36 -24.11 5.38
C GLU A 121 -12.38 -24.23 6.55
N ALA A 122 -11.09 -24.41 6.25
CA ALA A 122 -10.05 -24.51 7.27
C ALA A 122 -9.92 -23.22 8.11
N LEU A 123 -10.10 -22.05 7.49
CA LEU A 123 -10.07 -20.77 8.19
C LEU A 123 -11.34 -20.53 9.01
N ALA A 124 -12.51 -20.96 8.51
CA ALA A 124 -13.78 -20.87 9.23
C ALA A 124 -13.80 -21.74 10.50
N GLY A 125 -13.19 -22.94 10.45
CA GLY A 125 -13.06 -23.83 11.62
C GLY A 125 -12.09 -23.33 12.69
N ASP A 126 -11.13 -22.47 12.34
CA ASP A 126 -10.18 -21.91 13.31
C ASP A 126 -10.77 -20.70 14.03
N LEU A 127 -11.38 -20.91 15.19
CA LEU A 127 -11.98 -19.86 16.01
C LEU A 127 -10.99 -19.17 16.98
N ARG A 128 -9.73 -19.63 17.06
CA ARG A 128 -8.79 -19.20 18.10
C ARG A 128 -8.47 -17.71 18.07
N SER A 129 -8.49 -17.10 16.89
CA SER A 129 -8.19 -15.68 16.70
C SER A 129 -9.35 -14.74 17.04
N GLY A 130 -10.60 -15.23 17.06
CA GLY A 130 -11.80 -14.38 17.18
C GLY A 130 -11.97 -13.34 16.05
N VAL A 131 -11.26 -13.51 14.93
CA VAL A 131 -11.34 -12.68 13.72
C VAL A 131 -12.12 -13.49 12.69
N ALA A 132 -13.30 -13.01 12.28
CA ALA A 132 -14.09 -13.70 11.28
C ALA A 132 -13.42 -13.57 9.91
N THR A 133 -13.43 -14.65 9.15
CA THR A 133 -12.91 -14.69 7.79
C THR A 133 -13.97 -15.27 6.88
N TYR A 134 -14.31 -14.52 5.85
CA TYR A 134 -15.32 -14.87 4.87
C TYR A 134 -14.65 -15.06 3.52
N TYR A 135 -15.10 -16.06 2.79
CA TYR A 135 -14.70 -16.31 1.41
C TYR A 135 -15.90 -16.16 0.51
N ARG A 136 -15.70 -15.48 -0.62
CA ARG A 136 -16.70 -15.37 -1.69
C ARG A 136 -15.99 -15.48 -3.02
N ARG A 137 -16.54 -16.32 -3.90
CA ARG A 137 -16.20 -16.35 -5.31
C ARG A 137 -17.37 -15.88 -6.15
N ARG A 138 -17.09 -15.13 -7.23
CA ARG A 138 -18.10 -14.76 -8.23
C ARG A 138 -18.11 -15.76 -9.38
N ARG A 139 -19.28 -15.94 -10.00
CA ARG A 139 -19.41 -16.69 -11.26
C ARG A 139 -19.11 -15.79 -12.47
N GLU A 140 -19.51 -14.52 -12.39
CA GLU A 140 -19.29 -13.51 -13.42
C GLU A 140 -18.29 -12.46 -12.94
N ASN A 141 -17.13 -12.38 -13.60
CA ASN A 141 -16.02 -11.52 -13.19
C ASN A 141 -16.06 -10.15 -13.87
N SER A 142 -17.25 -9.55 -13.96
CA SER A 142 -17.41 -8.22 -14.55
C SER A 142 -16.67 -7.17 -13.71
N GLY A 143 -15.98 -6.24 -14.40
CA GLY A 143 -15.23 -5.15 -13.78
C GLY A 143 -13.99 -5.55 -12.99
N ARG A 144 -13.54 -6.82 -13.04
CA ARG A 144 -12.34 -7.33 -12.33
C ARG A 144 -12.33 -6.93 -10.84
N LYS A 145 -11.16 -6.59 -10.28
CA LYS A 145 -10.98 -6.16 -8.88
C LYS A 145 -11.92 -5.00 -8.45
N PRO A 146 -12.03 -3.87 -9.19
CA PRO A 146 -13.00 -2.83 -8.86
C PRO A 146 -14.45 -3.32 -8.83
N GLY A 147 -14.85 -4.15 -9.81
CA GLY A 147 -16.18 -4.73 -9.86
C GLY A 147 -16.47 -5.64 -8.66
N ASN A 148 -15.48 -6.44 -8.26
CA ASN A 148 -15.58 -7.35 -7.13
C ASN A 148 -15.82 -6.62 -5.81
N ILE A 149 -15.04 -5.55 -5.58
CA ILE A 149 -15.17 -4.67 -4.42
C ILE A 149 -16.51 -3.92 -4.47
N ALA A 150 -16.90 -3.38 -5.63
CA ALA A 150 -18.16 -2.64 -5.78
C ALA A 150 -19.38 -3.52 -5.49
N GLU A 151 -19.39 -4.77 -5.95
CA GLU A 151 -20.43 -5.74 -5.61
C GLU A 151 -20.43 -6.07 -4.11
N TRP A 152 -19.24 -6.22 -3.52
CA TRP A 152 -19.13 -6.43 -2.08
C TRP A 152 -19.72 -5.24 -1.28
N LEU A 153 -19.36 -4.02 -1.66
CA LEU A 153 -19.86 -2.79 -1.03
C LEU A 153 -21.38 -2.71 -1.09
N ARG A 154 -22.00 -3.02 -2.23
CA ARG A 154 -23.46 -2.99 -2.40
C ARG A 154 -24.21 -3.98 -1.51
N ARG A 155 -23.62 -5.15 -1.23
CA ARG A 155 -24.29 -6.26 -0.52
C ARG A 155 -23.98 -6.30 0.97
N TRP A 156 -22.73 -6.02 1.35
CA TRP A 156 -22.25 -6.15 2.73
C TRP A 156 -21.60 -4.89 3.28
N GLY A 157 -21.25 -3.92 2.43
CA GLY A 157 -20.53 -2.71 2.84
C GLY A 157 -21.22 -1.91 3.94
N GLY A 158 -22.57 -1.89 3.94
CA GLY A 158 -23.35 -1.16 4.96
C GLY A 158 -23.17 -1.66 6.41
N ALA A 159 -22.61 -2.86 6.62
CA ALA A 159 -22.32 -3.39 7.95
C ALA A 159 -20.97 -2.89 8.52
N TYR A 160 -20.17 -2.18 7.74
CA TYR A 160 -18.82 -1.76 8.08
C TYR A 160 -18.66 -0.25 7.91
N GLN A 161 -18.08 0.40 8.92
CA GLN A 161 -17.81 1.83 8.87
C GLN A 161 -16.55 2.13 8.04
N TYR A 162 -15.59 1.21 8.05
CA TYR A 162 -14.33 1.35 7.34
C TYR A 162 -14.04 0.12 6.47
N MET A 163 -13.32 0.34 5.38
CA MET A 163 -12.84 -0.66 4.45
C MET A 163 -11.34 -0.48 4.25
N LEU A 164 -10.59 -1.58 4.30
CA LEU A 164 -9.18 -1.62 3.93
C LEU A 164 -8.98 -2.67 2.86
N THR A 165 -8.45 -2.30 1.70
CA THR A 165 -8.17 -3.25 0.61
C THR A 165 -6.69 -3.65 0.63
N PHE A 166 -6.42 -4.96 0.64
CA PHE A 166 -5.08 -5.53 0.47
C PHE A 166 -5.00 -6.30 -0.85
N ASP A 167 -3.87 -6.19 -1.53
CA ASP A 167 -3.51 -7.17 -2.55
C ASP A 167 -3.20 -8.52 -1.89
N ALA A 168 -3.38 -9.62 -2.62
CA ALA A 168 -3.18 -10.97 -2.11
C ALA A 168 -1.75 -11.26 -1.63
N ASP A 169 -0.77 -10.46 -2.05
CA ASP A 169 0.65 -10.51 -1.68
C ASP A 169 1.04 -9.52 -0.57
N SER A 170 0.13 -8.60 -0.21
CA SER A 170 0.39 -7.54 0.75
C SER A 170 0.46 -8.06 2.19
N ARG A 171 1.32 -7.43 2.99
CA ARG A 171 1.47 -7.70 4.42
C ARG A 171 1.42 -6.39 5.19
N MET A 172 0.63 -6.37 6.25
CA MET A 172 0.53 -5.23 7.15
C MET A 172 0.32 -5.73 8.58
N SER A 173 1.00 -5.12 9.54
CA SER A 173 0.82 -5.44 10.96
C SER A 173 -0.51 -4.89 11.47
N ALA A 174 -1.08 -5.57 12.46
CA ALA A 174 -2.28 -5.15 13.16
C ALA A 174 -2.10 -3.80 13.88
N SER A 175 -0.87 -3.46 14.31
CA SER A 175 -0.55 -2.10 14.82
C SER A 175 -0.79 -1.02 13.77
N ARG A 176 -0.40 -1.28 12.52
CA ARG A 176 -0.56 -0.31 11.44
C ARG A 176 -2.02 -0.20 11.02
N ILE A 177 -2.75 -1.30 10.98
CA ILE A 177 -4.20 -1.31 10.74
C ILE A 177 -4.92 -0.50 11.82
N ALA A 178 -4.61 -0.72 13.10
CA ALA A 178 -5.20 0.04 14.20
C ALA A 178 -4.92 1.55 14.08
N GLU A 179 -3.71 1.92 13.65
CA GLU A 179 -3.36 3.30 13.42
C GLU A 179 -4.15 3.94 12.26
N LEU A 180 -4.37 3.21 11.17
CA LEU A 180 -5.21 3.68 10.06
C LEU A 180 -6.65 3.91 10.51
N ILE A 181 -7.23 2.94 11.23
CA ILE A 181 -8.60 3.05 11.77
C ILE A 181 -8.70 4.26 12.71
N ARG A 182 -7.76 4.41 13.65
CA ARG A 182 -7.73 5.54 14.59
C ARG A 182 -7.63 6.88 13.88
N ARG A 183 -6.91 6.96 12.75
CA ARG A 183 -6.81 8.19 11.95
C ARG A 183 -8.11 8.55 11.27
N MET A 184 -8.86 7.56 10.78
CA MET A 184 -10.20 7.78 10.22
C MET A 184 -11.18 8.19 11.33
N GLU A 185 -11.15 7.52 12.49
CA GLU A 185 -12.03 7.88 13.63
C GLU A 185 -11.81 9.30 14.16
N LYS A 186 -10.57 9.82 14.09
CA LYS A 186 -10.26 11.19 14.53
C LYS A 186 -10.64 12.28 13.52
N ARG A 187 -10.90 11.92 12.26
CA ARG A 187 -11.18 12.87 11.17
C ARG A 187 -12.39 12.39 10.38
N PRO A 188 -13.61 12.69 10.83
CA PRO A 188 -14.84 12.21 10.19
C PRO A 188 -15.01 12.67 8.73
N ASP A 189 -14.35 13.76 8.35
CA ASP A 189 -14.27 14.32 6.99
C ASP A 189 -13.31 13.57 6.06
N LEU A 190 -12.49 12.65 6.60
CA LEU A 190 -11.49 11.91 5.84
C LEU A 190 -12.10 10.68 5.17
N GLY A 191 -12.34 10.77 3.86
CA GLY A 191 -12.88 9.66 3.06
C GLY A 191 -11.86 8.58 2.65
N LEU A 192 -10.56 8.90 2.56
CA LEU A 192 -9.54 7.99 2.05
C LEU A 192 -8.19 8.20 2.75
N ILE A 193 -7.54 7.09 3.13
CA ILE A 193 -6.14 7.08 3.56
C ILE A 193 -5.34 6.16 2.63
N GLN A 194 -4.38 6.73 1.91
CA GLN A 194 -3.42 5.94 1.15
C GLN A 194 -2.18 5.69 2.00
N SER A 195 -1.97 4.44 2.42
CA SER A 195 -0.72 4.05 3.10
C SER A 195 0.37 3.82 2.05
N GLY A 196 1.55 4.42 2.25
CA GLY A 196 2.72 4.12 1.42
C GLY A 196 3.05 2.62 1.44
N VAL A 197 3.36 2.07 0.26
CA VAL A 197 3.81 0.68 0.10
C VAL A 197 5.32 0.64 0.38
N ARG A 198 5.75 -0.24 1.29
CA ARG A 198 7.17 -0.56 1.45
C ARG A 198 7.44 -1.91 0.80
N LEU A 199 8.33 -1.93 -0.19
CA LEU A 199 8.82 -3.19 -0.76
C LEU A 199 9.54 -3.98 0.34
N THR A 200 9.16 -5.24 0.53
CA THR A 200 9.82 -6.17 1.46
C THR A 200 10.24 -7.42 0.71
N GLY A 201 11.46 -7.89 0.92
CA GLY A 201 11.94 -9.17 0.37
C GLY A 201 12.56 -9.09 -1.02
N ALA A 202 13.10 -7.94 -1.43
CA ALA A 202 13.77 -7.82 -2.71
C ALA A 202 15.06 -8.68 -2.76
N ARG A 203 15.12 -9.65 -3.68
CA ARG A 203 16.26 -10.59 -3.80
C ARG A 203 17.38 -10.07 -4.72
N THR A 204 17.05 -9.20 -5.67
CA THR A 204 18.00 -8.64 -6.64
C THR A 204 18.80 -7.47 -6.03
N ARG A 205 20.02 -7.22 -6.53
CA ARG A 205 20.87 -6.11 -6.05
C ARG A 205 20.20 -4.75 -6.27
N PHE A 206 19.59 -4.56 -7.44
CA PHE A 206 18.77 -3.39 -7.77
C PHE A 206 17.55 -3.26 -6.85
N GLY A 207 16.82 -4.35 -6.61
CA GLY A 207 15.66 -4.33 -5.72
C GLY A 207 16.03 -4.05 -4.26
N ARG A 208 17.22 -4.45 -3.79
CA ARG A 208 17.73 -4.09 -2.46
C ARG A 208 18.10 -2.60 -2.35
N VAL A 209 18.70 -2.04 -3.39
CA VAL A 209 18.97 -0.59 -3.48
C VAL A 209 17.66 0.20 -3.55
N GLN A 210 16.68 -0.26 -4.32
CA GLN A 210 15.35 0.35 -4.38
C GLN A 210 14.60 0.22 -3.04
N GLN A 211 14.70 -0.92 -2.35
CA GLN A 211 14.14 -1.12 -1.01
C GLN A 211 14.80 -0.22 0.06
N ALA A 212 16.12 0.02 -0.05
CA ALA A 212 16.84 0.98 0.79
C ALA A 212 16.43 2.42 0.46
N ALA A 213 16.33 2.77 -0.83
CA ALA A 213 15.91 4.08 -1.31
C ALA A 213 14.47 4.40 -0.90
N THR A 214 13.50 3.49 -1.06
CA THR A 214 12.11 3.70 -0.60
C THR A 214 12.03 3.83 0.92
N GLY A 215 12.92 3.18 1.68
CA GLY A 215 13.02 3.34 3.12
C GLY A 215 13.58 4.69 3.58
N LEU A 216 14.51 5.27 2.81
CA LEU A 216 15.18 6.54 3.11
C LEU A 216 14.43 7.76 2.54
N TYR A 217 13.90 7.67 1.33
CA TYR A 217 13.21 8.78 0.63
C TYR A 217 11.69 8.78 0.84
N GLY A 218 11.10 7.65 1.26
CA GLY A 218 9.65 7.52 1.43
C GLY A 218 9.02 8.59 2.33
N PRO A 219 9.56 8.86 3.53
CA PRO A 219 9.03 9.91 4.42
C PRO A 219 9.27 11.33 3.90
N ALA A 220 10.43 11.61 3.32
CA ALA A 220 10.78 12.95 2.83
C ALA A 220 9.99 13.34 1.57
N PHE A 221 9.76 12.38 0.67
CA PHE A 221 8.99 12.60 -0.56
C PHE A 221 7.47 12.70 -0.30
N THR A 222 6.94 11.93 0.66
CA THR A 222 5.52 12.03 1.05
C THR A 222 5.19 13.31 1.82
N ALA A 223 6.15 13.86 2.57
CA ALA A 223 6.01 15.18 3.21
C ALA A 223 6.00 16.32 2.18
N GLY A 224 6.77 16.21 1.09
CA GLY A 224 6.83 17.25 0.04
C GLY A 224 5.63 17.33 -0.91
N ILE A 225 4.83 16.26 -1.04
CA ILE A 225 3.60 16.24 -1.87
C ILE A 225 2.33 16.58 -1.07
N ALA A 226 2.39 16.47 0.27
CA ALA A 226 1.26 16.71 1.16
C ALA A 226 1.14 18.17 1.67
N GLY A 227 1.99 19.06 1.16
CA GLY A 227 1.95 20.51 1.40
C GLY A 227 1.12 21.25 0.36
#